data_AF-A0A376KRC0-F1
#
_entry.id   AF-A0A376KRC0-F1
#
_cell.length_a   1.000
_cell.length_b   1.000
_cell.length_c   1.000
_cell.angle_alpha   90.00
_cell.angle_beta   90.00
_cell.angle_gamma   90.00
#
_symmetry.space_group_name_H-M   'P 1'
#
loop_
_entity.id
_entity.type
_entity.pdbx_description
1 polymer ?
#
loop_
_entity_poly.entity_id
_entity_poly.type
_entity_poly.pdbx_seq_one_letter_code
_entity_poly.pdbx_strand_id
1 'polypeptide(L)'
;MKLTERGFIPVMVDPACSLLDELKPLCVVDAILAKQNLGTRADMAPVTIALGPGFTAGKDCHAVIETNRGHWLGQVIYSGCAQENTGVPGNIMGHTTRRVIRAPAAGIMRSNVKLGDLVKEGDVIAWIGEHEIKAPLTGMVRGLLNDGPGSGRWF
;
A
#
# COMPACT_ATOMS: atom_id res chain seq x y z
N MET A 1 21.86 -6.27 -18.66
CA MET A 1 22.30 -5.23 -17.71
C MET A 1 22.56 -3.84 -18.33
N LYS A 2 22.04 -3.49 -19.53
CA LYS A 2 22.39 -2.24 -20.26
C LYS A 2 21.63 -0.96 -19.85
N LEU A 3 20.53 -1.07 -19.09
CA LEU A 3 19.66 0.07 -18.75
C LEU A 3 20.09 0.76 -17.45
N THR A 4 20.45 -0.04 -16.44
CA THR A 4 20.89 0.44 -15.12
C THR A 4 22.22 1.19 -15.19
N GLU A 5 23.15 0.75 -16.04
CA GLU A 5 24.43 1.45 -16.33
C GLU A 5 24.22 2.84 -16.95
N ARG A 6 23.05 3.07 -17.55
CA ARG A 6 22.66 4.35 -18.15
C ARG A 6 21.82 5.22 -17.20
N GLY A 7 21.69 4.81 -15.94
CA GLY A 7 20.93 5.53 -14.91
C GLY A 7 19.42 5.33 -14.96
N PHE A 8 18.91 4.40 -15.76
CA PHE A 8 17.47 4.09 -15.78
C PHE A 8 17.10 3.14 -14.65
N ILE A 9 15.94 3.38 -14.04
CA ILE A 9 15.31 2.46 -13.08
C ILE A 9 14.30 1.60 -13.86
N PRO A 10 14.61 0.32 -14.13
CA PRO A 10 13.70 -0.55 -14.87
C PRO A 10 12.48 -0.89 -14.02
N VAL A 11 11.31 -0.91 -14.66
CA VAL A 11 10.04 -1.37 -14.06
C VAL A 11 9.54 -2.53 -14.90
N MET A 12 9.18 -3.64 -14.26
CA MET A 12 8.76 -4.87 -14.92
C MET A 12 7.47 -5.39 -14.27
N VAL A 13 6.62 -6.01 -15.08
CA VAL A 13 5.42 -6.71 -14.62
C VAL A 13 5.77 -8.19 -14.48
N ASP A 14 5.99 -8.65 -13.24
CA ASP A 14 6.34 -10.04 -12.92
C ASP A 14 5.55 -10.51 -11.68
N PRO A 15 4.25 -10.80 -11.82
CA PRO A 15 3.37 -11.12 -10.69
C PRO A 15 3.75 -12.42 -9.97
N ALA A 16 4.47 -13.32 -10.66
CA ALA A 16 4.92 -14.60 -10.10
C ALA A 16 6.34 -14.56 -9.51
N CYS A 17 7.02 -13.39 -9.56
CA CYS A 17 8.42 -13.25 -9.18
C CYS A 17 9.36 -14.24 -9.92
N SER A 18 9.02 -14.57 -11.16
CA SER A 18 9.71 -15.57 -11.98
C SER A 18 11.09 -15.11 -12.46
N LEU A 19 11.33 -13.81 -12.54
CA LEU A 19 12.60 -13.24 -13.01
C LEU A 19 13.69 -13.27 -11.94
N LEU A 20 13.35 -13.57 -10.68
CA LEU A 20 14.29 -13.52 -9.57
C LEU A 20 15.49 -14.46 -9.77
N ASP A 21 15.23 -15.67 -10.27
CA ASP A 21 16.24 -16.70 -10.52
C ASP A 21 17.22 -16.31 -11.64
N GLU A 22 16.78 -15.47 -12.58
CA GLU A 22 17.62 -14.95 -13.65
C GLU A 22 18.41 -13.72 -13.20
N LEU A 23 17.74 -12.78 -12.51
CA LEU A 23 18.33 -11.51 -12.09
C LEU A 23 19.34 -11.67 -10.95
N LYS A 24 19.13 -12.65 -10.06
CA LYS A 24 19.98 -12.96 -8.89
C LYS A 24 20.44 -11.69 -8.15
N PRO A 25 19.50 -10.86 -7.68
CA PRO A 25 19.86 -9.63 -7.01
C PRO A 25 20.58 -9.92 -5.69
N LEU A 26 21.42 -8.96 -5.25
CA LEU A 26 22.04 -9.02 -3.92
C LEU A 26 20.97 -8.92 -2.81
N CYS A 27 19.91 -8.15 -3.06
CA CYS A 27 18.87 -7.87 -2.09
C CYS A 27 17.48 -7.90 -2.73
N VAL A 28 16.52 -8.49 -2.03
CA VAL A 28 15.08 -8.42 -2.33
C VAL A 28 14.37 -7.70 -1.20
N VAL A 29 13.46 -6.79 -1.56
CA VAL A 29 12.57 -6.12 -0.61
C VAL A 29 11.13 -6.46 -0.97
N ASP A 30 10.43 -7.19 -0.11
CA ASP A 30 8.99 -7.38 -0.22
C ASP A 30 8.27 -6.15 0.34
N ALA A 31 7.72 -5.35 -0.58
CA ALA A 31 6.91 -4.17 -0.30
C ALA A 31 5.43 -4.37 -0.69
N ILE A 32 4.97 -5.61 -0.83
CA ILE A 32 3.58 -5.92 -1.18
C ILE A 32 2.67 -5.55 0.00
N LEU A 33 1.66 -4.72 -0.26
CA LEU A 33 0.71 -4.25 0.76
C LEU A 33 -0.37 -5.31 1.12
N ALA A 34 0.04 -6.56 1.32
CA ALA A 34 -0.85 -7.68 1.65
C ALA A 34 -1.07 -7.84 3.17
N LYS A 35 -0.14 -7.35 3.99
CA LYS A 35 -0.15 -7.48 5.47
C LYS A 35 -0.13 -8.93 5.96
N GLN A 36 0.31 -9.83 5.09
CA GLN A 36 0.49 -11.26 5.29
C GLN A 36 1.57 -11.73 4.30
N ASN A 37 2.31 -12.79 4.65
CA ASN A 37 3.28 -13.38 3.74
C ASN A 37 2.56 -14.12 2.59
N LEU A 38 2.81 -13.71 1.34
CA LEU A 38 2.25 -14.33 0.12
C LEU A 38 3.20 -15.30 -0.59
N GLY A 39 4.40 -15.53 -0.05
CA GLY A 39 5.41 -16.41 -0.67
C GLY A 39 6.86 -15.96 -0.44
N THR A 40 7.07 -14.87 0.29
CA THR A 40 8.39 -14.37 0.65
C THR A 40 9.10 -15.33 1.58
N ARG A 41 10.38 -15.55 1.27
CA ARG A 41 11.25 -16.52 1.93
C ARG A 41 12.63 -15.92 2.13
N ALA A 42 13.33 -16.34 3.19
CA ALA A 42 14.63 -15.75 3.52
C ALA A 42 15.65 -15.94 2.40
N ASP A 43 15.54 -17.03 1.64
CA ASP A 43 16.42 -17.47 0.56
C ASP A 43 16.10 -16.89 -0.83
N MET A 44 15.24 -15.86 -0.94
CA MET A 44 15.00 -15.16 -2.22
C MET A 44 16.26 -14.46 -2.77
N ALA A 45 17.13 -14.01 -1.88
CA ALA A 45 18.40 -13.36 -2.19
C ALA A 45 19.34 -13.45 -0.97
N PRO A 46 20.64 -13.13 -1.13
CA PRO A 46 21.57 -13.04 0.00
C PRO A 46 21.06 -12.14 1.13
N VAL A 47 20.29 -11.11 0.79
CA VAL A 47 19.56 -10.28 1.74
C VAL A 47 18.09 -10.21 1.30
N THR A 48 17.18 -10.52 2.22
CA THR A 48 15.74 -10.45 1.98
C THR A 48 15.13 -9.64 3.09
N ILE A 49 14.45 -8.55 2.76
CA ILE A 49 13.81 -7.63 3.70
C ILE A 49 12.32 -7.62 3.42
N ALA A 50 11.49 -7.63 4.47
CA ALA A 50 10.05 -7.52 4.31
C ALA A 50 9.51 -6.28 5.05
N LEU A 51 8.49 -5.63 4.48
CA LEU A 51 7.90 -4.43 5.05
C LEU A 51 6.60 -4.74 5.80
N GLY A 52 6.56 -4.40 7.08
CA GLY A 52 5.35 -4.38 7.88
C GLY A 52 4.89 -5.74 8.43
N PRO A 53 3.63 -5.84 8.87
CA PRO A 53 3.10 -7.05 9.48
C PRO A 53 2.97 -8.21 8.49
N GLY A 54 3.00 -9.43 9.03
CA GLY A 54 2.84 -10.66 8.26
C GLY A 54 4.12 -11.44 8.03
N PHE A 55 5.25 -10.98 8.55
CA PHE A 55 6.57 -11.59 8.41
C PHE A 55 7.28 -11.71 9.75
N THR A 56 8.16 -12.70 9.87
CA THR A 56 9.06 -12.90 11.01
C THR A 56 10.51 -12.89 10.54
N ALA A 57 11.30 -11.93 11.03
CA ALA A 57 12.75 -11.89 10.82
C ALA A 57 13.43 -13.10 11.45
N GLY A 58 14.37 -13.71 10.72
CA GLY A 58 15.01 -14.98 11.07
C GLY A 58 14.24 -16.22 10.60
N LYS A 59 13.05 -16.05 10.01
CA LYS A 59 12.26 -17.14 9.43
C LYS A 59 11.88 -16.85 7.98
N ASP A 60 11.10 -15.79 7.76
CA ASP A 60 10.58 -15.43 6.44
C ASP A 60 11.54 -14.51 5.67
N CYS A 61 12.38 -13.76 6.40
CA CYS A 61 13.31 -12.78 5.86
C CYS A 61 14.46 -12.52 6.84
N HIS A 62 15.48 -11.78 6.40
CA HIS A 62 16.62 -11.38 7.21
C HIS A 62 16.32 -10.18 8.11
N ALA A 63 15.41 -9.30 7.69
CA ALA A 63 14.92 -8.20 8.49
C ALA A 63 13.48 -7.84 8.13
N VAL A 64 12.72 -7.40 9.14
CA VAL A 64 11.40 -6.78 8.96
C VAL A 64 11.52 -5.29 9.25
N ILE A 65 10.90 -4.45 8.43
CA ILE A 65 10.81 -3.01 8.68
C ILE A 65 9.46 -2.68 9.31
N GLU A 66 9.46 -1.95 10.42
CA GLU A 66 8.23 -1.43 11.01
C GLU A 66 7.58 -0.38 10.09
N THR A 67 6.31 -0.56 9.77
CA THR A 67 5.53 0.31 8.87
C THR A 67 4.34 0.97 9.55
N ASN A 68 4.01 0.57 10.77
CA ASN A 68 2.98 1.21 11.56
C ASN A 68 3.42 2.62 11.94
N ARG A 69 2.50 3.58 11.79
CA ARG A 69 2.77 4.97 12.16
C ARG A 69 2.92 5.06 13.67
N GLY A 70 4.05 5.59 14.11
CA GLY A 70 4.32 5.78 15.53
C GLY A 70 5.81 5.91 15.79
N HIS A 71 6.17 5.77 17.06
CA HIS A 71 7.55 5.89 17.54
C HIS A 71 8.54 4.98 16.79
N TRP A 72 8.08 3.80 16.38
CA TRP A 72 8.93 2.76 15.80
C TRP A 72 8.95 2.74 14.27
N LEU A 73 8.26 3.67 13.60
CA LEU A 73 8.20 3.70 12.13
C LEU A 73 9.61 3.71 11.51
N GLY A 74 9.87 2.74 10.63
CA GLY A 74 11.16 2.56 9.96
C GLY A 74 12.20 1.79 10.78
N GLN A 75 11.88 1.32 11.99
CA GLN A 75 12.76 0.45 12.76
C GLN A 75 13.08 -0.83 11.98
N VAL A 76 14.36 -1.21 11.97
CA VAL A 76 14.83 -2.47 11.41
C VAL A 76 14.81 -3.54 12.52
N ILE A 77 14.02 -4.59 12.31
CA ILE A 77 13.81 -5.69 13.23
C ILE A 77 14.55 -6.91 12.67
N TYR A 78 15.66 -7.29 13.29
CA TYR A 78 16.48 -8.44 12.88
C TYR A 78 16.01 -9.76 13.51
N SER A 79 15.14 -9.71 14.51
CA SER A 79 14.53 -10.88 15.15
C SER A 79 13.12 -10.52 15.63
N GLY A 80 12.13 -11.33 15.26
CA GLY A 80 10.72 -11.07 15.56
C GLY A 80 9.95 -10.41 14.42
N CYS A 81 8.84 -9.75 14.76
CA CYS A 81 7.87 -9.21 13.79
C CYS A 81 7.64 -7.72 14.01
N ALA A 82 7.18 -7.01 12.96
CA ALA A 82 6.59 -5.68 13.12
C ALA A 82 5.25 -5.75 13.87
N GLN A 83 4.76 -4.58 14.31
CA GLN A 83 3.44 -4.46 14.93
C GLN A 83 2.32 -4.99 14.03
N GLU A 84 1.38 -5.70 14.62
CA GLU A 84 0.23 -6.26 13.92
C GLU A 84 -0.62 -5.19 13.23
N ASN A 85 -1.20 -5.55 12.08
CA ASN A 85 -2.14 -4.68 11.39
C ASN A 85 -3.44 -4.53 12.20
N THR A 86 -3.62 -3.38 12.83
CA THR A 86 -4.84 -3.06 13.60
C THR A 86 -6.07 -2.81 12.72
N GLY A 87 -5.89 -2.58 11.42
CA GLY A 87 -6.97 -2.21 10.49
C GLY A 87 -7.53 -0.80 10.71
N VAL A 88 -6.99 -0.03 11.67
CA VAL A 88 -7.40 1.33 11.99
C VAL A 88 -6.44 2.33 11.31
N PRO A 89 -6.94 3.27 10.49
CA PRO A 89 -6.10 4.32 9.93
C PRO A 89 -5.45 5.17 11.04
N GLY A 90 -4.17 5.52 10.87
CA GLY A 90 -3.45 6.37 11.81
C GLY A 90 -4.08 7.76 11.93
N ASN A 91 -4.08 8.32 13.14
CA ASN A 91 -4.62 9.66 13.41
C ASN A 91 -3.82 10.75 12.66
N ILE A 92 -4.49 11.62 11.91
CA ILE A 92 -3.88 12.82 11.34
C ILE A 92 -4.69 14.04 11.81
N MET A 93 -4.07 14.90 12.63
CA MET A 93 -4.65 16.16 13.13
C MET A 93 -6.03 16.00 13.79
N GLY A 94 -6.21 14.99 14.64
CA GLY A 94 -7.46 14.82 15.43
C GLY A 94 -8.63 14.19 14.68
N HIS A 95 -8.46 13.82 13.41
CA HIS A 95 -9.46 13.11 12.62
C HIS A 95 -8.92 11.74 12.21
N THR A 96 -9.38 10.68 12.88
CA THR A 96 -8.92 9.30 12.69
C THR A 96 -9.60 8.57 11.53
N THR A 97 -10.89 8.83 11.26
CA THR A 97 -11.69 8.02 10.32
C THR A 97 -12.47 8.82 9.28
N ARG A 98 -12.67 10.13 9.47
CA ARG A 98 -13.52 10.95 8.58
C ARG A 98 -12.93 11.24 7.21
N ARG A 99 -11.63 11.01 6.99
CA ARG A 99 -10.95 11.25 5.70
C ARG A 99 -11.09 10.09 4.72
N VAL A 100 -11.54 8.95 5.22
CA VAL A 100 -11.63 7.68 4.50
C VAL A 100 -13.09 7.45 4.13
N ILE A 101 -13.42 7.43 2.85
CA ILE A 101 -14.79 7.17 2.40
C ILE A 101 -14.86 5.72 1.93
N ARG A 102 -15.70 4.91 2.58
CA ARG A 102 -15.95 3.53 2.16
C ARG A 102 -17.11 3.47 1.19
N ALA A 103 -16.99 2.63 0.16
CA ALA A 103 -18.11 2.41 -0.75
C ALA A 103 -19.33 1.89 0.01
N PRO A 104 -20.52 2.46 -0.28
CA PRO A 104 -21.78 1.97 0.27
C PRO A 104 -22.20 0.63 -0.34
N ALA A 105 -21.69 0.28 -1.52
CA ALA A 105 -22.03 -0.95 -2.25
C ALA A 105 -20.87 -1.42 -3.13
N ALA A 106 -20.94 -2.67 -3.60
CA ALA A 106 -20.07 -3.14 -4.67
C ALA A 106 -20.48 -2.53 -6.01
N GLY A 107 -19.52 -2.11 -6.83
CA GLY A 107 -19.81 -1.56 -8.16
C GLY A 107 -18.60 -0.86 -8.78
N ILE A 108 -18.80 -0.36 -10.00
CA ILE A 108 -17.81 0.46 -10.68
C ILE A 108 -17.96 1.90 -10.18
N MET A 109 -16.88 2.45 -9.64
CA MET A 109 -16.83 3.86 -9.27
C MET A 109 -16.65 4.73 -10.52
N ARG A 110 -17.38 5.85 -10.56
CA ARG A 110 -17.15 6.95 -11.49
C ARG A 110 -16.77 8.18 -10.70
N SER A 111 -15.56 8.71 -10.91
CA SER A 111 -15.12 9.92 -10.21
C SER A 111 -15.69 11.19 -10.85
N ASN A 112 -16.10 12.15 -10.01
CA ASN A 112 -16.50 13.50 -10.44
C ASN A 112 -15.41 14.55 -10.18
N VAL A 113 -14.32 14.16 -9.54
CA VAL A 113 -13.20 15.03 -9.14
C VAL A 113 -11.86 14.41 -9.54
N LYS A 114 -10.81 15.23 -9.53
CA LYS A 114 -9.42 14.83 -9.77
C LYS A 114 -8.58 15.02 -8.51
N LEU A 115 -7.42 14.35 -8.50
CA LEU A 115 -6.41 14.57 -7.47
C LEU A 115 -5.99 16.06 -7.49
N GLY A 116 -6.02 16.72 -6.33
CA GLY A 116 -5.72 18.14 -6.17
C GLY A 116 -6.93 19.07 -6.19
N ASP A 117 -8.13 18.59 -6.58
CA ASP A 117 -9.34 19.41 -6.57
C ASP A 117 -9.73 19.79 -5.14
N LEU A 118 -10.32 20.99 -4.98
CA LEU A 118 -10.93 21.44 -3.74
C LEU A 118 -12.42 21.08 -3.71
N VAL A 119 -12.86 20.49 -2.61
CA VAL A 119 -14.24 20.07 -2.38
C VAL A 119 -14.76 20.66 -1.07
N LYS A 120 -16.06 20.90 -0.99
CA LYS A 120 -16.77 21.25 0.24
C LYS A 120 -17.45 20.02 0.84
N GLU A 121 -17.61 20.01 2.15
CA GLU A 121 -18.40 18.98 2.82
C GLU A 121 -19.80 18.89 2.20
N GLY A 122 -20.20 17.67 1.83
CA GLY A 122 -21.47 17.38 1.16
C GLY A 122 -21.42 17.36 -0.38
N ASP A 123 -20.36 17.85 -1.01
CA ASP A 123 -20.20 17.78 -2.47
C ASP A 123 -20.20 16.32 -2.95
N VAL A 124 -20.87 16.03 -4.08
CA VAL A 124 -20.84 14.69 -4.69
C VAL A 124 -19.54 14.53 -5.47
N ILE A 125 -18.62 13.71 -4.94
CA ILE A 125 -17.27 13.54 -5.49
C ILE A 125 -17.13 12.29 -6.35
N ALA A 126 -18.03 11.31 -6.22
CA ALA A 126 -18.06 10.11 -7.04
C ALA A 126 -19.43 9.42 -6.99
N TRP A 127 -19.61 8.44 -7.86
CA TRP A 127 -20.80 7.58 -7.93
C TRP A 127 -20.41 6.11 -7.93
N ILE A 128 -21.22 5.27 -7.28
CA ILE A 128 -21.15 3.80 -7.42
C ILE A 128 -22.55 3.28 -7.77
N GLY A 129 -22.76 2.97 -9.05
CA GLY A 129 -24.11 2.83 -9.59
C GLY A 129 -24.90 4.12 -9.37
N GLU A 130 -26.06 4.02 -8.72
CA GLU A 130 -26.92 5.16 -8.37
C GLU A 130 -26.58 5.79 -7.00
N HIS A 131 -25.55 5.30 -6.30
CA HIS A 131 -25.20 5.80 -4.97
C HIS A 131 -24.21 6.98 -5.07
N GLU A 132 -24.60 8.12 -4.52
CA GLU A 132 -23.72 9.28 -4.35
C GLU A 132 -22.66 9.02 -3.28
N ILE A 133 -21.42 9.38 -3.60
CA ILE A 133 -20.31 9.47 -2.64
C ILE A 133 -20.07 10.94 -2.35
N LYS A 134 -20.33 11.36 -1.11
CA LYS A 134 -20.19 12.76 -0.68
C LYS A 134 -18.86 13.00 0.02
N ALA A 135 -18.29 14.19 -0.18
CA ALA A 135 -17.13 14.66 0.56
C ALA A 135 -17.48 14.76 2.06
N PRO A 136 -16.75 14.05 2.94
CA PRO A 136 -17.02 14.05 4.38
C PRO A 136 -16.48 15.28 5.11
N LEU A 137 -15.70 16.11 4.41
CA LEU A 137 -15.09 17.33 4.91
C LEU A 137 -14.67 18.24 3.75
N THR A 138 -14.66 19.54 4.02
CA THR A 138 -14.07 20.53 3.11
C THR A 138 -12.55 20.38 3.06
N GLY A 139 -11.97 20.32 1.87
CA GLY A 139 -10.53 20.18 1.71
C GLY A 139 -10.09 19.84 0.29
N MET A 140 -8.85 19.37 0.15
CA MET A 140 -8.25 18.96 -1.11
C MET A 140 -8.30 17.44 -1.25
N VAL A 141 -8.66 16.94 -2.44
CA VAL A 141 -8.60 15.53 -2.80
C VAL A 141 -7.13 15.09 -2.90
N ARG A 142 -6.68 14.24 -1.98
CA ARG A 142 -5.28 13.77 -1.89
C ARG A 142 -5.08 12.29 -2.20
N GLY A 143 -6.16 11.56 -2.40
CA GLY A 143 -6.16 10.18 -2.84
C GLY A 143 -7.41 9.94 -3.66
N LEU A 144 -7.26 9.28 -4.80
CA LEU A 144 -8.36 8.95 -5.69
C LEU A 144 -8.08 7.60 -6.35
N LEU A 145 -9.08 6.73 -6.39
CA LEU A 145 -9.00 5.49 -7.14
C LEU A 145 -9.19 5.78 -8.63
N ASN A 146 -8.43 5.08 -9.48
CA ASN A 146 -8.63 5.14 -10.93
C ASN A 146 -9.97 4.51 -11.31
N ASP A 147 -10.61 5.06 -12.34
CA ASP A 147 -11.84 4.52 -12.90
C ASP A 147 -11.62 3.05 -13.34
N GLY A 148 -12.38 2.11 -12.77
CA GLY A 148 -12.24 0.68 -13.05
C GLY A 148 -12.96 -0.23 -12.03
N PRO A 149 -13.05 -1.55 -12.30
CA PRO A 149 -13.68 -2.51 -11.39
C PRO A 149 -12.79 -2.75 -10.15
N GLY A 150 -12.88 -1.85 -9.17
CA GLY A 150 -12.18 -1.95 -7.89
C GLY A 150 -13.02 -2.73 -6.87
N SER A 151 -12.89 -4.05 -6.82
CA SER A 151 -13.36 -4.84 -5.68
C SER A 151 -12.32 -4.79 -4.55
N GLY A 152 -12.43 -3.84 -3.62
CA GLY A 152 -11.53 -3.82 -2.46
C GLY A 152 -11.61 -2.55 -1.62
N ARG A 153 -11.40 -2.71 -0.32
CA ARG A 153 -11.61 -1.71 0.76
C ARG A 153 -10.95 -0.35 0.50
N TRP A 154 -11.66 0.70 0.88
CA TRP A 154 -11.34 2.10 0.66
C TRP A 154 -10.61 2.71 1.87
N PHE A 155 -9.57 3.51 1.63
CA PHE A 155 -8.83 4.35 2.59
C PHE A 155 -9.11 5.83 2.35
#